data_AF-A0A2V8TSX3-F1
#
_entry.id   AF-A0A2V8TSX3-F1
#
_cell.length_a   1.000
_cell.length_b   1.000
_cell.length_c   1.000
_cell.angle_alpha   90.00
_cell.angle_beta   90.00
_cell.angle_gamma   90.00
#
_symmetry.space_group_name_H-M   'P 1'
#
loop_
_entity.id
_entity.type
_entity.pdbx_description
1 polymer ?
#
loop_
_entity_poly.entity_id
_entity_poly.type
_entity_poly.pdbx_seq_one_letter_code
_entity_poly.pdbx_strand_id
1 'polypeptide(L)'
;PGRHLDLRRALARVPREARMLLALRYVDGLSYQELARVRGISLNTVKSQLARGKSILRAEITGRGRRRAPAEAATAATMKGVER
;
A
#
# COMPACT_ATOMS: atom_id res chain seq x y z
N PRO A 1 8.72 -27.03 -12.63
CA PRO A 1 9.01 -25.59 -12.88
C PRO A 1 8.61 -24.73 -11.67
N GLY A 2 9.60 -24.24 -10.91
CA GLY A 2 9.35 -23.30 -9.81
C GLY A 2 8.73 -22.03 -10.35
N ARG A 3 7.58 -21.61 -9.79
CA ARG A 3 6.96 -20.31 -10.08
C ARG A 3 7.97 -19.23 -9.71
N HIS A 4 8.71 -18.72 -10.70
CA HIS A 4 9.60 -17.60 -10.48
C HIS A 4 8.74 -16.40 -10.13
N LEU A 5 8.88 -15.92 -8.89
CA LEU A 5 8.16 -14.78 -8.37
C LEU A 5 8.70 -13.53 -9.08
N ASP A 6 7.94 -12.97 -10.03
CA ASP A 6 8.28 -11.66 -10.58
C ASP A 6 7.78 -10.56 -9.63
N LEU A 7 8.58 -10.30 -8.58
CA LEU A 7 8.31 -9.26 -7.60
C LEU A 7 8.22 -7.87 -8.24
N ARG A 8 9.00 -7.61 -9.30
CA ARG A 8 8.99 -6.31 -9.97
C ARG A 8 7.64 -6.06 -10.65
N ARG A 9 7.10 -7.07 -11.34
CA ARG A 9 5.74 -7.00 -11.93
C ARG A 9 4.66 -6.84 -10.87
N ALA A 10 4.72 -7.63 -9.79
CA ALA A 10 3.75 -7.53 -8.70
C ALA A 10 3.76 -6.14 -8.04
N LEU A 11 4.94 -5.58 -7.76
CA LEU A 11 5.10 -4.24 -7.20
C LEU A 11 4.62 -3.13 -8.16
N ALA A 12 4.78 -3.32 -9.47
CA ALA A 12 4.30 -2.36 -10.47
C ALA A 12 2.77 -2.21 -10.44
N ARG A 13 2.02 -3.25 -10.04
CA ARG A 13 0.55 -3.22 -9.87
C ARG A 13 0.10 -2.53 -8.59
N VAL A 14 0.98 -2.41 -7.59
CA VAL A 14 0.67 -1.70 -6.35
C VAL A 14 0.68 -0.19 -6.61
N PRO A 15 -0.34 0.57 -6.16
CA PRO A 15 -0.34 2.02 -6.21
C PRO A 15 0.92 2.62 -5.58
N ARG A 16 1.42 3.72 -6.14
CA ARG A 16 2.70 4.32 -5.75
C ARG A 16 2.72 4.69 -4.26
N GLU A 17 1.62 5.17 -3.72
CA GLU A 17 1.45 5.60 -2.33
C GLU A 17 1.59 4.40 -1.38
N ALA A 18 0.91 3.30 -1.69
CA ALA A 18 0.98 2.07 -0.92
C ALA A 18 2.38 1.43 -1.03
N ARG A 19 3.00 1.47 -2.22
CA ARG A 19 4.36 0.97 -2.43
C ARG A 19 5.38 1.71 -1.57
N MET A 20 5.25 3.04 -1.48
CA MET A 20 6.13 3.86 -0.67
C MET A 20 5.95 3.57 0.83
N LEU A 21 4.71 3.41 1.31
CA LEU A 21 4.46 3.01 2.70
C LEU A 21 5.01 1.61 3.00
N LEU A 22 4.92 0.67 2.05
CA LEU A 22 5.52 -0.65 2.20
C LEU A 22 7.05 -0.58 2.28
N ALA A 23 7.70 0.22 1.43
CA ALA A 23 9.15 0.42 1.49
C ALA A 23 9.57 0.98 2.86
N LEU A 24 8.97 2.10 3.27
CA LEU A 24 9.25 2.72 4.56
C LEU A 24 9.01 1.78 5.75
N ARG A 25 8.01 0.90 5.68
CA ARG A 25 7.73 -0.07 6.74
C ARG A 25 8.72 -1.23 6.78
N TYR A 26 9.04 -1.80 5.63
CA TYR A 26 9.73 -3.09 5.53
C TYR A 26 11.22 -2.97 5.22
N VAL A 27 11.64 -1.88 4.60
CA VAL A 27 13.05 -1.58 4.29
C VAL A 27 13.60 -0.69 5.40
N ASP A 28 12.92 0.42 5.71
CA ASP A 28 13.40 1.39 6.70
C ASP A 28 12.94 1.09 8.14
N GLY A 29 12.07 0.08 8.33
CA GLY A 29 11.65 -0.39 9.65
C GLY A 29 10.69 0.53 10.41
N LEU A 30 10.22 1.62 9.80
CA LEU A 30 9.41 2.66 10.46
C LEU A 30 8.10 2.10 11.03
N SER A 31 7.73 2.53 12.23
CA SER A 31 6.44 2.23 12.87
C SER A 31 5.28 2.92 12.14
N TYR A 32 4.05 2.46 12.36
CA TYR A 32 2.87 3.10 11.73
C TYR A 32 2.72 4.57 12.13
N GLN A 33 3.11 4.94 13.35
CA GLN A 33 3.10 6.32 13.85
C GLN A 33 4.15 7.19 13.16
N GLU A 34 5.35 6.65 12.90
CA GLU A 34 6.38 7.38 12.15
C GLU A 34 5.98 7.52 10.68
N LEU A 35 5.39 6.49 10.06
CA LEU A 35 4.85 6.57 8.71
C LEU A 35 3.79 7.68 8.58
N ALA A 36 2.85 7.75 9.53
CA ALA A 36 1.83 8.80 9.56
C ALA A 36 2.45 10.19 9.66
N ARG A 37 3.45 10.36 10.53
CA ARG A 37 4.17 11.63 10.72
C ARG A 37 4.96 12.04 9.48
N VAL A 38 5.79 11.14 8.94
CA VAL A 38 6.64 11.39 7.75
C VAL A 38 5.79 11.69 6.51
N ARG A 39 4.62 11.06 6.38
CA ARG A 39 3.74 11.23 5.21
C ARG A 39 2.65 12.27 5.39
N GLY A 40 2.45 12.82 6.58
CA GLY A 40 1.38 13.79 6.85
C GLY A 40 -0.03 13.22 6.67
N ILE A 41 -0.23 11.93 6.97
CA ILE A 41 -1.52 11.24 6.81
C ILE A 41 -1.94 10.55 8.12
N SER A 42 -3.24 10.29 8.28
CA SER A 42 -3.75 9.61 9.49
C SER A 42 -3.20 8.17 9.64
N LEU A 43 -3.10 7.69 10.88
CA LEU A 43 -2.78 6.29 11.17
C LEU A 43 -3.75 5.31 10.50
N ASN A 44 -5.03 5.67 10.37
CA ASN A 44 -6.01 4.85 9.68
C ASN A 44 -5.75 4.78 8.18
N THR A 45 -5.30 5.89 7.57
CA THR A 45 -4.86 5.94 6.17
C THR A 45 -3.62 5.07 5.95
N VAL A 46 -2.64 5.11 6.87
CA VAL A 46 -1.46 4.23 6.82
C VAL A 46 -1.88 2.76 6.83
N LYS A 47 -2.73 2.37 7.78
CA LYS A 47 -3.22 0.99 7.92
C LYS A 47 -3.97 0.52 6.67
N SER A 48 -4.89 1.32 6.16
CA SER A 48 -5.70 0.97 4.98
C SER A 48 -4.86 0.87 3.70
N GLN A 49 -3.90 1.77 3.50
CA GLN A 49 -2.99 1.71 2.36
C GLN A 49 -2.03 0.52 2.43
N LEU A 50 -1.46 0.23 3.60
CA LEU A 50 -0.60 -0.95 3.79
C LEU A 50 -1.39 -2.25 3.57
N ALA A 51 -2.61 -2.35 4.09
CA ALA A 51 -3.47 -3.51 3.87
C ALA A 51 -3.78 -3.68 2.37
N ARG A 52 -4.12 -2.60 1.66
CA ARG A 52 -4.38 -2.62 0.23
C ARG A 52 -3.15 -3.07 -0.57
N GLY A 53 -1.99 -2.50 -0.29
CA GLY A 53 -0.73 -2.85 -0.96
C GLY A 53 -0.37 -4.33 -0.77
N LYS A 54 -0.49 -4.84 0.46
CA LYS A 54 -0.28 -6.27 0.77
C LYS A 54 -1.26 -7.18 0.03
N SER A 55 -2.54 -6.80 -0.02
CA SER A 55 -3.56 -7.58 -0.72
C SER A 55 -3.27 -7.67 -2.22
N ILE A 56 -2.88 -6.56 -2.86
CA ILE A 56 -2.49 -6.55 -4.28
C ILE A 56 -1.25 -7.42 -4.50
N LEU A 57 -0.19 -7.23 -3.70
CA LEU A 57 1.02 -8.06 -3.81
C LEU A 57 0.71 -9.54 -3.67
N ARG A 58 -0.09 -9.91 -2.67
CA ARG A 58 -0.50 -11.30 -2.46
C ARG A 58 -1.29 -11.84 -3.64
N ALA A 59 -2.17 -11.04 -4.21
CA ALA A 59 -3.01 -11.45 -5.33
C ALA A 59 -2.19 -11.69 -6.61
N GLU A 60 -1.22 -10.80 -6.90
CA GLU A 60 -0.30 -10.94 -8.02
C GLU A 60 0.64 -12.13 -7.85
N ILE A 61 1.22 -12.30 -6.65
CA ILE A 61 2.16 -13.38 -6.36
C ILE A 61 1.49 -14.76 -6.38
N THR A 62 0.27 -14.86 -5.84
CA THR A 62 -0.44 -16.15 -5.76
C THR A 62 -1.23 -16.50 -7.02
N GLY A 63 -1.23 -15.61 -8.04
CA GLY A 63 -2.03 -15.79 -9.25
C GLY A 63 -3.55 -15.75 -9.03
N ARG A 64 -4.00 -15.39 -7.82
CA ARG A 64 -5.42 -15.25 -7.45
C ARG A 64 -5.99 -13.85 -7.74
N GLY A 65 -5.18 -12.94 -8.26
CA GLY A 65 -5.54 -11.55 -8.59
C GLY A 65 -6.40 -11.33 -9.82
N ARG A 66 -7.08 -12.36 -10.35
CA ARG A 66 -8.02 -12.18 -11.47
C ARG A 66 -9.38 -11.59 -11.07
N ARG A 67 -9.63 -11.22 -9.81
CA ARG A 67 -10.87 -10.50 -9.47
C ARG A 67 -10.62 -9.34 -8.50
N ARG A 68 -11.05 -8.17 -8.97
CA ARG A 68 -11.29 -6.91 -8.27
C ARG A 68 -10.06 -5.99 -8.13
N ALA A 69 -9.84 -5.21 -9.17
CA ALA A 69 -9.34 -3.85 -9.01
C ALA A 69 -10.54 -2.96 -8.61
N PRO A 70 -10.59 -2.38 -7.40
CA PRO A 70 -11.22 -1.09 -7.22
C PRO A 70 -10.15 -0.05 -7.53
N ALA A 71 -9.97 0.21 -8.83
CA ALA A 71 -9.63 1.55 -9.28
C ALA A 71 -10.75 2.48 -8.78
N GLU A 72 -10.43 3.74 -8.46
CA GLU A 72 -11.41 4.81 -8.22
C GLU A 72 -11.94 5.10 -6.79
N ALA A 73 -11.23 4.71 -5.72
CA ALA A 73 -11.61 5.13 -4.35
C ALA A 73 -10.53 5.94 -3.58
N ALA A 74 -9.51 6.47 -4.26
CA ALA A 74 -8.43 7.22 -3.61
C ALA A 74 -8.41 8.73 -3.94
N THR A 75 -9.36 9.23 -4.74
CA THR A 75 -9.53 10.68 -4.97
C THR A 75 -10.35 11.36 -3.85
N ALA A 76 -10.91 10.60 -2.90
CA ALA A 76 -11.77 11.12 -1.83
C ALA A 76 -11.18 10.92 -0.42
N ALA A 77 -9.94 11.38 -0.20
CA ALA A 77 -9.46 11.70 1.14
C ALA A 77 -8.90 13.12 1.16
N THR A 78 -9.71 14.04 0.65
CA THR A 78 -9.72 15.45 1.04
C THR A 78 -9.58 15.54 2.55
N MET A 79 -8.59 16.33 2.96
CA MET A 79 -8.52 17.10 4.19
C MET A 79 -9.61 16.77 5.23
N LYS A 80 -9.26 15.97 6.23
CA LYS A 80 -9.97 16.00 7.51
C LYS A 80 -8.95 16.01 8.64
N GLY A 81 -8.88 17.15 9.33
CA GLY A 81 -8.23 17.27 10.64
C GLY A 81 -6.82 17.84 10.63
N VAL A 82 -6.65 19.07 10.11
CA VAL A 82 -5.77 20.03 10.81
C VAL A 82 -6.67 20.69 11.85
N GLU A 83 -6.79 20.07 13.02
CA GLU A 83 -7.23 20.78 14.23
C GLU A 83 -5.95 21.18 14.97
N ARG A 84 -5.63 22.46 14.90
CA ARG A 84 -4.91 23.19 15.94
C ARG A 84 -5.96 23.94 16.74
#